data_AF-A0A2T1DJ12-F1
#
_entry.id   AF-A0A2T1DJ12-F1
#
_cell.length_a   1.000
_cell.length_b   1.000
_cell.length_c   1.000
_cell.angle_alpha   90.00
_cell.angle_beta   90.00
_cell.angle_gamma   90.00
#
_symmetry.space_group_name_H-M   'P 1'
#
loop_
_entity.id
_entity.type
_entity.pdbx_description
1 polymer ?
#
loop_
_entity_poly.entity_id
_entity_poly.type
_entity_poly.pdbx_seq_one_letter_code
_entity_poly.pdbx_strand_id
1 'polypeptide(L)'
;MGLFQLGYPVGVINARQGRNFAKAANQLAKTDAADAAMLAGLGEARKPPIRSFASAAQAELQDWVTRRRQLVDILTQNKIACQDYGATLRRRSPFGRVAGAHQATR
;
A
#
# COMPACT_ATOMS: atom_id res chain seq x y z
N MET A 1 13.55 8.40 -13.39
CA MET A 1 14.44 7.23 -13.50
C MET A 1 15.00 6.92 -12.12
N GLY A 2 14.87 5.69 -11.64
CA GLY A 2 15.38 5.31 -10.32
C GLY A 2 16.89 5.03 -10.35
N LEU A 3 17.59 5.16 -9.22
CA LEU A 3 19.03 4.88 -9.08
C LEU A 3 19.43 3.51 -9.62
N PHE A 4 18.53 2.53 -9.52
CA PHE A 4 18.72 1.18 -10.05
C PHE A 4 18.77 1.11 -11.58
N GLN A 5 18.07 2.00 -12.30
CA GLN A 5 18.06 2.02 -13.77
C GLN A 5 19.36 2.61 -14.34
N LEU A 6 20.13 3.30 -13.50
CA LEU A 6 21.42 3.89 -13.85
C LEU A 6 22.60 2.94 -13.55
N GLY A 7 22.34 1.70 -13.12
CA GLY A 7 23.37 0.69 -12.87
C GLY A 7 24.08 0.80 -11.52
N TYR A 8 23.63 1.66 -10.61
CA TYR A 8 24.23 1.78 -9.27
C TYR A 8 23.85 0.58 -8.38
N PRO A 9 24.74 0.13 -7.49
CA PRO A 9 24.40 -0.84 -6.45
C PRO A 9 23.40 -0.22 -5.46
N VAL A 10 22.26 -0.88 -5.28
CA VAL A 10 21.19 -0.40 -4.39
C VAL A 10 20.92 -1.40 -3.27
N GLY A 11 21.03 -0.92 -2.03
CA GLY A 11 20.55 -1.61 -0.83
C GLY A 11 19.22 -1.00 -0.38
N VAL A 12 18.23 -1.83 -0.06
CA VAL A 12 16.95 -1.36 0.48
C VAL A 12 16.94 -1.57 1.98
N ILE A 13 16.72 -0.49 2.74
CA ILE A 13 16.57 -0.53 4.19
C ILE A 13 15.17 -0.15 4.62
N ASN A 14 14.73 -0.65 5.77
CA ASN A 14 13.44 -0.24 6.34
C ASN A 14 13.54 1.21 6.85
N ALA A 15 12.60 2.07 6.48
CA ALA A 15 12.58 3.48 6.90
C ALA A 15 12.56 3.69 8.44
N ARG A 16 12.11 2.71 9.23
CA ARG A 16 12.22 2.76 10.70
C ARG A 16 13.67 2.65 11.17
N GLN A 17 14.51 1.87 10.48
CA GLN A 17 15.93 1.72 10.84
C GLN A 17 16.69 3.02 10.62
N GLY A 18 16.47 3.71 9.50
CA GLY A 18 17.03 5.05 9.26
C GLY A 18 16.67 6.05 10.36
N ARG A 19 15.38 6.12 10.71
CA ARG A 19 14.92 7.01 11.78
C ARG A 19 15.48 6.67 13.16
N ASN A 20 15.58 5.38 13.49
CA ASN A 20 16.15 4.96 14.77
C ASN A 20 17.65 5.26 14.84
N PHE A 21 18.37 5.15 13.73
CA PHE A 21 19.79 5.52 13.64
C PHE A 21 19.99 7.03 13.85
N ALA A 22 19.19 7.87 13.18
CA ALA A 22 19.24 9.32 13.37
C ALA A 22 18.93 9.73 14.83
N LYS A 23 17.94 9.06 15.45
CA LYS A 23 17.63 9.26 16.89
C LYS A 23 18.79 8.88 17.79
N ALA A 24 19.45 7.74 17.53
CA ALA A 24 20.62 7.30 18.31
C ALA A 24 21.81 8.25 18.13
N ALA A 25 21.96 8.87 16.95
CA ALA A 25 22.97 9.88 16.65
C ALA A 25 22.63 11.27 17.21
N ASN A 26 21.48 11.43 17.90
CA ASN A 26 20.95 12.69 18.41
C ASN A 26 20.86 13.83 17.37
N GLN A 27 20.75 13.46 16.09
CA GLN A 27 20.60 14.40 14.98
C GLN A 27 19.12 14.46 14.58
N LEU A 28 18.43 15.48 15.10
CA LEU A 28 17.04 15.81 14.76
C LEU A 28 16.91 16.86 13.64
N ALA A 29 18.03 17.38 13.13
CA ALA A 29 18.02 18.36 12.05
C ALA A 29 17.63 17.68 10.73
N LYS A 30 16.40 17.93 10.29
CA LYS A 30 15.87 17.38 9.03
C LYS A 30 16.25 18.29 7.86
N THR A 31 17.53 18.30 7.50
CA THR A 31 18.00 18.84 6.21
C THR A 31 18.38 17.68 5.30
N ASP A 32 18.22 17.85 3.99
CA ASP A 32 18.53 16.79 3.02
C ASP A 32 20.00 16.34 3.11
N ALA A 33 20.91 17.26 3.42
CA ALA A 33 22.33 16.98 3.61
C ALA A 33 22.60 16.12 4.87
N ALA A 34 21.93 16.42 5.99
CA ALA A 34 22.07 15.65 7.22
C ALA A 34 21.47 14.25 7.09
N ASP A 35 20.30 14.12 6.44
CA ASP A 35 19.66 12.82 6.20
C ASP A 35 20.54 11.96 5.28
N ALA A 36 21.11 12.54 4.22
CA ALA A 36 22.06 11.84 3.34
C ALA A 36 23.29 11.33 4.11
N ALA A 37 23.89 12.16 4.97
CA ALA A 37 25.03 11.76 5.80
C ALA A 37 24.67 10.62 6.78
N MET A 38 23.48 10.68 7.39
CA MET A 38 22.99 9.62 8.28
C MET A 38 22.73 8.31 7.55
N LEU A 39 22.12 8.36 6.36
CA LEU A 39 21.91 7.17 5.53
C LEU A 39 23.24 6.56 5.05
N ALA A 40 24.23 7.39 4.71
CA ALA A 40 25.57 6.93 4.36
C ALA A 40 26.25 6.22 5.55
N GLY A 41 26.24 6.84 6.73
CA GLY A 41 26.80 6.24 7.95
C GLY A 41 26.09 4.95 8.35
N LEU A 42 24.76 4.90 8.22
CA LEU A 42 23.99 3.67 8.44
C LEU A 42 24.37 2.58 7.44
N GLY A 43 24.56 2.95 6.17
CA GLY A 43 24.98 2.04 5.11
C GLY A 43 26.36 1.43 5.38
N GLU A 44 27.31 2.26 5.82
CA GLU A 44 28.66 1.81 6.19
C GLU A 44 28.65 0.89 7.43
N ALA A 45 27.86 1.24 8.44
CA ALA A 45 27.77 0.47 9.68
C ALA A 45 27.04 -0.88 9.50
N ARG A 46 25.92 -0.91 8.75
CA ARG A 46 25.11 -2.13 8.57
C ARG A 46 25.49 -2.97 7.37
N LYS A 47 26.11 -2.38 6.34
CA LYS A 47 26.42 -3.03 5.05
C LYS A 47 25.23 -3.87 4.54
N PRO A 48 24.05 -3.24 4.32
CA PRO A 48 22.89 -3.98 3.87
C PRO A 48 23.20 -4.70 2.55
N PRO A 49 22.66 -5.93 2.35
CA PRO A 49 22.93 -6.69 1.14
C PRO A 49 22.48 -5.89 -0.08
N ILE A 50 23.37 -5.80 -1.06
CA ILE A 50 23.07 -5.19 -2.35
C ILE A 50 22.04 -6.08 -3.03
N ARG A 51 20.88 -5.51 -3.37
CA ARG A 51 19.82 -6.27 -4.00
C ARG A 51 20.17 -6.47 -5.47
N SER A 52 20.23 -7.72 -5.90
CA SER A 52 20.39 -8.04 -7.32
C SER A 52 19.21 -7.48 -8.13
N PHE A 53 19.52 -6.96 -9.30
CA PHE A 53 18.54 -6.34 -10.17
C PHE A 53 17.46 -7.34 -10.60
N ALA A 54 16.24 -6.85 -10.78
CA ALA A 54 15.18 -7.66 -11.33
C ALA A 54 15.55 -8.05 -12.77
N SER A 55 15.55 -9.33 -13.09
CA SER A 55 15.69 -9.78 -14.48
C SER A 55 14.51 -9.27 -15.32
N ALA A 56 14.65 -9.23 -16.65
CA ALA A 56 13.56 -8.83 -17.54
C ALA A 56 12.25 -9.61 -17.26
N ALA A 57 12.37 -10.92 -17.00
CA ALA A 57 11.23 -11.77 -16.61
C ALA A 57 10.61 -11.38 -15.26
N GLN A 58 11.41 -10.92 -14.29
CA GLN A 58 10.90 -10.45 -13.00
C GLN A 58 10.19 -9.09 -13.12
N ALA A 59 10.65 -8.22 -14.02
CA ALA A 59 9.97 -6.97 -14.33
C ALA A 59 8.61 -7.24 -14.99
N GLU A 60 8.57 -8.09 -16.00
CA GLU A 60 7.32 -8.49 -16.68
C GLU A 60 6.33 -9.13 -15.70
N LEU A 61 6.79 -10.05 -14.84
CA LEU A 61 5.96 -10.62 -13.79
C LEU A 61 5.37 -9.55 -12.87
N GLN A 62 6.14 -8.51 -12.54
CA GLN A 62 5.62 -7.42 -11.71
C GLN A 62 4.55 -6.58 -12.40
N ASP A 63 4.65 -6.39 -13.71
CA ASP A 63 3.61 -5.71 -14.47
C ASP A 63 2.29 -6.50 -14.42
N TRP A 64 2.36 -7.82 -14.61
CA TRP A 64 1.21 -8.71 -14.46
C TRP A 64 0.61 -8.68 -13.04
N VAL A 65 1.46 -8.75 -12.01
CA VAL A 65 1.02 -8.67 -10.60
C VAL A 65 0.37 -7.32 -10.30
N THR A 66 0.93 -6.23 -10.82
CA THR A 66 0.40 -4.88 -10.67
C THR A 66 -0.97 -4.78 -11.34
N ARG A 67 -1.09 -5.26 -12.58
CA ARG A 67 -2.35 -5.25 -13.31
C ARG A 67 -3.43 -6.06 -12.59
N ARG A 68 -3.06 -7.23 -12.06
CA ARG A 68 -3.99 -8.05 -11.26
C ARG A 68 -4.47 -7.31 -10.02
N ARG A 69 -3.58 -6.63 -9.28
CA ARG A 69 -3.95 -5.86 -8.08
C ARG A 69 -4.95 -4.75 -8.42
N GLN A 70 -4.66 -3.95 -9.45
CA GLN A 70 -5.58 -2.90 -9.92
C GLN A 70 -6.99 -3.45 -10.18
N LEU A 71 -7.11 -4.57 -10.89
CA LEU A 71 -8.40 -5.19 -11.19
C LEU A 71 -9.12 -5.70 -9.94
N VAL A 72 -8.39 -6.31 -9.01
CA VAL A 72 -8.96 -6.79 -7.74
C VAL A 72 -9.46 -5.62 -6.88
N ASP A 73 -8.73 -4.51 -6.85
CA ASP A 73 -9.11 -3.31 -6.11
C ASP A 73 -10.40 -2.72 -6.70
N ILE A 74 -10.49 -2.59 -8.03
CA ILE A 74 -11.70 -2.13 -8.74
C ILE A 74 -12.89 -3.06 -8.44
N LEU A 75 -12.69 -4.38 -8.54
CA LEU A 75 -13.75 -5.35 -8.25
C LEU A 75 -14.24 -5.24 -6.79
N THR A 76 -13.32 -4.99 -5.86
CA THR A 76 -13.66 -4.84 -4.44
C THR A 76 -14.43 -3.55 -4.19
N GLN A 77 -13.99 -2.43 -4.77
CA GLN A 77 -14.69 -1.15 -4.71
C GLN A 77 -16.11 -1.25 -5.30
N ASN A 78 -16.26 -1.89 -6.46
CA ASN A 78 -17.55 -2.09 -7.10
C ASN A 78 -18.49 -2.96 -6.25
N LYS A 79 -17.98 -4.02 -5.61
CA LYS A 79 -18.79 -4.83 -4.69
C LYS A 79 -19.31 -4.02 -3.51
N ILE A 80 -18.45 -3.23 -2.87
CA ILE A 80 -18.83 -2.34 -1.78
C ILE A 80 -19.90 -1.36 -2.25
N ALA A 81 -19.67 -0.69 -3.39
CA ALA A 81 -20.64 0.23 -3.97
C ALA A 81 -22.00 -0.43 -4.23
N CYS A 82 -22.05 -1.61 -4.86
CA CYS A 82 -23.32 -2.31 -5.09
C CYS A 82 -24.03 -2.72 -3.79
N GLN A 83 -23.29 -3.12 -2.75
CA GLN A 83 -23.86 -3.44 -1.44
C GLN A 83 -24.47 -2.20 -0.78
N ASP A 84 -23.77 -1.07 -0.83
CA ASP A 84 -24.23 0.21 -0.29
C ASP A 84 -25.45 0.74 -1.05
N TYR A 85 -25.47 0.61 -2.39
CA TYR A 85 -26.64 0.94 -3.21
C TYR A 85 -27.85 0.08 -2.84
N GLY A 86 -27.69 -1.22 -2.59
CA GLY A 86 -28.77 -2.10 -2.14
C GLY A 86 -29.30 -1.77 -0.74
N ALA A 87 -28.42 -1.36 0.17
CA ALA A 87 -28.79 -0.93 1.53
C ALA A 87 -29.51 0.42 1.54
N THR A 88 -29.08 1.37 0.70
CA THR A 88 -29.73 2.67 0.55
C THR A 88 -31.09 2.57 -0.15
N LEU A 89 -31.23 1.74 -1.19
CA LEU A 89 -32.52 1.46 -1.83
C LEU A 89 -33.54 0.80 -0.87
N ARG A 90 -33.11 -0.12 0.03
CA ARG A 90 -33.99 -0.66 1.08
C ARG A 90 -34.48 0.38 2.08
N ARG A 91 -33.66 1.40 2.41
CA ARG A 91 -34.05 2.48 3.33
C ARG A 91 -34.93 3.55 2.69
N ARG A 92 -34.84 3.73 1.36
CA ARG A 92 -35.57 4.75 0.60
C ARG A 92 -36.77 4.23 -0.19
N SER A 93 -37.10 2.93 -0.11
CA SER A 93 -38.31 2.38 -0.72
C SER A 93 -39.54 3.15 -0.19
N PRO A 94 -40.36 3.76 -1.07
CA PRO A 94 -41.65 4.34 -0.67
C PRO A 94 -42.65 3.24 -0.29
N PHE A 95 -42.39 1.99 -0.67
CA PHE A 95 -43.11 0.80 -0.21
C PHE A 95 -42.42 0.26 1.05
N GLY A 96 -42.84 0.77 2.20
CA GLY A 96 -42.52 0.21 3.50
C GLY A 96 -43.15 -1.18 3.66
N ARG A 97 -42.31 -2.16 4.04
CA ARG A 97 -42.62 -3.40 4.78
C ARG A 97 -44.10 -3.86 4.78
N VAL A 98 -44.62 -4.34 3.66
CA VAL A 98 -45.88 -5.13 3.66
C VAL A 98 -45.51 -6.58 3.94
N ALA A 99 -45.35 -6.92 5.22
CA ALA A 99 -45.22 -8.32 5.65
C ALA A 99 -46.00 -8.49 6.95
N GLY A 100 -47.15 -9.16 6.87
CA GLY A 100 -47.90 -9.65 8.02
C GLY A 100 -49.41 -9.36 8.02
N ALA A 101 -50.13 -9.74 6.96
CA ALA A 101 -51.56 -10.07 7.08
C ALA A 101 -51.72 -11.57 7.32
N HIS A 102 -52.79 -11.96 8.01
CA HIS A 102 -53.10 -13.26 8.65
C HIS A 102 -52.48 -13.33 10.06
N GLN A 103 -53.27 -13.17 11.13
CA GLN A 103 -54.42 -14.05 11.42
C GLN A 103 -55.65 -13.26 11.90
N ALA A 104 -56.76 -13.47 11.20
CA ALA A 104 -58.10 -13.36 11.75
C ALA A 104 -58.58 -14.77 12.06
N THR A 105 -59.00 -15.07 13.28
CA THR A 105 -60.25 -15.80 13.57
C THR A 105 -60.46 -15.98 15.08
N ARG A 106 -61.63 -15.47 15.51
CA ARG A 106 -62.45 -15.81 16.68
C ARG A 106 -61.98 -15.42 18.07
#